data_AF-A0A419I0Z4-F1
#
_entry.id   AF-A0A419I0Z4-F1
#
_cell.length_a   1.000
_cell.length_b   1.000
_cell.length_c   1.000
_cell.angle_alpha   90.00
_cell.angle_beta   90.00
_cell.angle_gamma   90.00
#
_symmetry.space_group_name_H-M   'P 1'
#
loop_
_entity.id
_entity.type
_entity.pdbx_description
1 polymer ?
#
loop_
_entity_poly.entity_id
_entity_poly.type
_entity_poly.pdbx_seq_one_letter_code
_entity_poly.pdbx_strand_id
1 'polypeptide(L)'
;MRLSVILALLTLLVGCGTVDPTAELRRELDYAGYQVQNLALSANTLTVAVDRKTGQATPQDQLDVAQLVWRKYRGRFGTLTLTVAGHQASVTSGQLEMELGKRDADLESRPAARWSIPLVVGAALLVGLLLYLRLPRRRAPGGGRHPSVQLQNPPAS
;
A
#
# COMPACT_ATOMS: atom_id res chain seq x y z
N MET A 1 13.83 27.51 -3.70
CA MET A 1 12.91 26.77 -4.59
C MET A 1 13.36 25.33 -4.89
N ARG A 2 14.64 25.05 -5.20
CA ARG A 2 15.11 23.68 -5.51
C ARG A 2 15.00 22.66 -4.36
N LEU A 3 15.12 23.13 -3.11
CA LEU A 3 15.06 22.26 -1.91
C LEU A 3 13.64 21.74 -1.61
N SER A 4 12.60 22.49 -1.97
CA SER A 4 11.20 22.09 -1.79
C SER A 4 10.77 20.97 -2.75
N VAL A 5 11.35 20.93 -3.96
CA VAL A 5 11.08 19.87 -4.94
C VAL A 5 11.70 18.55 -4.50
N ILE A 6 12.91 18.58 -3.93
CA ILE A 6 13.60 17.40 -3.41
C ILE A 6 12.86 16.83 -2.19
N LEU A 7 12.36 17.70 -1.30
CA LEU A 7 11.58 17.26 -0.13
C LEU A 7 10.23 16.65 -0.52
N ALA A 8 9.53 17.25 -1.50
CA ALA A 8 8.28 16.70 -2.04
C ALA A 8 8.48 15.34 -2.72
N LEU A 9 9.59 15.16 -3.46
CA LEU A 9 9.95 13.91 -4.10
C LEU A 9 10.30 12.80 -3.09
N LEU A 10 11.00 13.15 -1.99
CA LEU A 10 11.32 12.23 -0.91
C LEU A 10 10.08 11.76 -0.13
N THR A 11 9.09 12.63 0.08
CA THR A 11 7.82 12.23 0.72
C THR A 11 6.96 11.32 -0.15
N LEU A 12 7.07 11.43 -1.48
CA LEU A 12 6.40 10.52 -2.43
C LEU A 12 7.02 9.13 -2.46
N LEU A 13 8.30 8.97 -2.08
CA LEU A 13 9.00 7.68 -2.07
C LEU A 13 8.77 6.82 -0.83
N VAL A 14 8.23 7.37 0.28
CA VAL A 14 8.02 6.62 1.54
C VAL A 14 6.74 5.77 1.51
N GLY A 15 5.86 5.95 0.52
CA GLY A 15 4.62 5.19 0.39
C GLY A 15 4.69 4.14 -0.72
N CYS A 16 5.11 2.90 -0.42
CA CYS A 16 4.71 1.66 -1.14
C CYS A 16 5.52 0.45 -0.63
N GLY A 17 5.42 0.12 0.67
CA GLY A 17 6.11 -1.06 1.24
C GLY A 17 5.20 -2.20 1.68
N THR A 18 3.88 -1.99 1.74
CA THR A 18 2.94 -3.03 2.16
C THR A 18 2.59 -3.92 0.98
N VAL A 19 3.33 -5.01 0.83
CA VAL A 19 3.00 -6.08 -0.13
C VAL A 19 1.65 -6.66 0.30
N ASP A 20 0.62 -6.43 -0.51
CA ASP A 20 -0.71 -6.99 -0.28
C ASP A 20 -0.65 -8.51 -0.50
N PRO A 21 -0.93 -9.35 0.52
CA PRO A 21 -0.88 -10.81 0.38
C PRO A 21 -1.84 -11.33 -0.69
N THR A 22 -2.88 -10.58 -1.05
CA THR A 22 -3.81 -10.93 -2.13
C THR A 22 -3.18 -10.70 -3.51
N ALA A 23 -2.30 -9.71 -3.67
CA ALA A 23 -1.65 -9.42 -4.94
C ALA A 23 -0.62 -10.49 -5.35
N GLU A 24 0.04 -11.13 -4.38
CA GLU A 24 0.90 -12.30 -4.64
C GLU A 24 0.06 -13.50 -5.06
N LEU A 25 -0.99 -13.82 -4.31
CA LEU A 25 -1.88 -14.94 -4.63
C LEU A 25 -2.54 -14.76 -6.01
N ARG A 26 -2.97 -13.54 -6.36
CA ARG A 26 -3.52 -13.24 -7.68
C ARG A 26 -2.51 -13.53 -8.80
N ARG A 27 -1.22 -13.21 -8.61
CA ARG A 27 -0.17 -13.53 -9.60
C ARG A 27 0.07 -15.03 -9.71
N GLU A 28 0.13 -15.74 -8.60
CA GLU A 28 0.29 -17.20 -8.59
C GLU A 28 -0.89 -17.90 -9.29
N LEU A 29 -2.13 -17.45 -9.06
CA LEU A 29 -3.33 -17.94 -9.76
C LEU A 29 -3.26 -17.64 -11.27
N ASP A 30 -2.80 -16.44 -11.63
CA ASP A 30 -2.64 -16.02 -13.01
C ASP A 30 -1.62 -16.88 -13.78
N TYR A 31 -0.48 -17.19 -13.14
CA TYR A 31 0.56 -18.10 -13.65
C TYR A 31 0.08 -19.55 -13.75
N ALA A 32 -0.79 -19.99 -12.84
CA ALA A 32 -1.40 -21.31 -12.88
C ALA A 32 -2.52 -21.44 -13.95
N GLY A 33 -2.79 -20.37 -14.72
CA GLY A 33 -3.76 -20.40 -15.81
C GLY A 33 -5.19 -20.02 -15.40
N TYR A 34 -5.36 -19.40 -14.23
CA TYR A 34 -6.66 -18.94 -13.73
C TYR A 34 -6.80 -17.42 -13.85
N GLN A 35 -8.00 -16.96 -14.19
CA GLN A 35 -8.40 -15.55 -14.17
C GLN A 35 -9.16 -15.26 -12.88
N VAL A 36 -8.65 -14.32 -12.08
CA VAL A 36 -9.24 -13.98 -10.78
C VAL A 36 -10.37 -12.97 -10.95
N GLN A 37 -11.60 -13.40 -10.70
CA GLN A 37 -12.80 -12.56 -10.72
C GLN A 37 -12.99 -11.81 -9.41
N ASN A 38 -12.84 -12.52 -8.29
CA ASN A 38 -12.94 -11.94 -6.95
C ASN A 38 -11.87 -12.53 -6.05
N LEU A 39 -11.22 -11.67 -5.27
CA LEU A 39 -10.28 -12.10 -4.25
C LEU A 39 -10.37 -11.11 -3.09
N ALA A 40 -10.95 -11.53 -1.98
CA ALA A 40 -11.21 -10.66 -0.84
C ALA A 40 -11.07 -11.44 0.47
N LEU A 41 -10.47 -10.79 1.48
CA LEU A 41 -10.48 -11.25 2.85
C LEU A 41 -11.46 -10.39 3.65
N SER A 42 -12.52 -10.99 4.19
CA SER A 42 -13.49 -10.31 5.05
C SER A 42 -13.61 -11.03 6.39
N ALA A 43 -13.36 -10.29 7.47
CA ALA A 43 -13.24 -10.82 8.83
C ALA A 43 -12.22 -11.97 8.93
N ASN A 44 -12.67 -13.21 8.74
CA ASN A 44 -11.85 -14.41 8.77
C ASN A 44 -12.15 -15.38 7.61
N THR A 45 -12.86 -14.89 6.58
CA THR A 45 -13.24 -15.66 5.40
C THR A 45 -12.48 -15.12 4.20
N LEU A 46 -11.70 -15.99 3.56
CA LEU A 46 -11.06 -15.71 2.28
C LEU A 46 -11.99 -16.16 1.16
N THR A 47 -12.48 -15.22 0.36
CA THR A 47 -13.29 -15.51 -0.83
C THR A 47 -12.42 -15.43 -2.07
N VAL A 48 -12.37 -16.53 -2.82
CA VAL A 48 -11.60 -16.68 -4.06
C VAL A 48 -12.55 -17.14 -5.15
N ALA A 49 -12.82 -16.28 -6.13
CA ALA A 49 -13.58 -16.63 -7.33
C ALA A 49 -12.66 -16.55 -8.54
N VAL A 50 -12.52 -17.66 -9.25
CA VAL A 50 -11.64 -17.79 -10.40
C VAL A 50 -12.30 -18.56 -11.54
N ASP A 51 -11.90 -18.24 -12.75
CA ASP A 51 -12.24 -19.01 -13.95
C ASP A 51 -10.95 -19.50 -14.63
N ARG A 52 -11.03 -20.54 -15.44
CA ARG A 52 -9.89 -21.01 -16.22
C ARG A 52 -9.69 -20.10 -17.43
N LYS A 53 -8.47 -19.66 -17.70
CA LYS A 53 -8.17 -18.84 -18.89
C LYS A 53 -8.40 -19.59 -20.19
N THR A 54 -8.17 -20.91 -20.17
CA THR A 54 -8.26 -21.77 -21.34
C THR A 54 -8.91 -23.10 -20.99
N GLY A 55 -9.88 -23.54 -21.80
CA GLY A 55 -10.57 -24.81 -21.61
C GLY A 55 -11.71 -24.75 -20.58
N GLN A 56 -12.33 -25.90 -20.33
CA GLN A 56 -13.38 -26.02 -19.31
C GLN A 56 -12.76 -26.24 -17.93
N ALA A 57 -13.37 -25.63 -16.92
CA ALA A 57 -13.03 -25.91 -15.53
C ALA A 57 -13.54 -27.31 -15.16
N THR A 58 -12.74 -28.01 -14.37
CA THR A 58 -12.99 -29.36 -13.88
C THR A 58 -13.13 -29.34 -12.36
N PRO A 59 -13.76 -30.35 -11.74
CA PRO A 59 -13.76 -30.47 -10.29
C PRO A 59 -12.35 -30.51 -9.67
N GLN A 60 -11.37 -31.01 -10.44
CA GLN A 60 -9.96 -31.04 -10.03
C GLN A 60 -9.38 -29.62 -9.86
N ASP A 61 -9.80 -28.67 -10.69
CA ASP A 61 -9.36 -27.27 -10.58
C ASP A 61 -9.72 -26.65 -9.22
N GLN A 62 -10.82 -27.10 -8.62
CA GLN A 62 -11.23 -26.63 -7.31
C GLN A 62 -10.24 -27.04 -6.22
N LEU A 63 -9.75 -28.28 -6.29
CA LEU A 63 -8.72 -28.81 -5.39
C LEU A 63 -7.37 -28.14 -5.65
N ASP A 64 -6.98 -27.99 -6.91
CA ASP A 64 -5.70 -27.39 -7.30
C ASP A 64 -5.62 -25.92 -6.82
N VAL A 65 -6.69 -25.15 -7.00
CA VAL A 65 -6.78 -23.78 -6.51
C VAL A 65 -6.80 -23.74 -4.98
N ALA A 66 -7.54 -24.62 -4.30
CA ALA A 66 -7.53 -24.69 -2.84
C ALA A 66 -6.13 -24.99 -2.29
N GLN A 67 -5.42 -25.93 -2.91
CA GLN A 67 -4.04 -26.27 -2.57
C GLN A 67 -3.09 -25.08 -2.81
N LEU A 68 -3.24 -24.38 -3.93
CA LEU A 68 -2.45 -23.19 -4.22
C LEU A 68 -2.66 -22.10 -3.15
N VAL A 69 -3.92 -21.82 -2.81
CA VAL A 69 -4.27 -20.84 -1.76
C VAL A 69 -3.67 -21.25 -0.42
N TRP A 70 -3.81 -22.52 -0.01
CA TRP A 70 -3.26 -23.03 1.24
C TRP A 70 -1.74 -22.83 1.34
N ARG A 71 -1.02 -23.11 0.25
CA ARG A 71 0.45 -23.09 0.21
C ARG A 71 1.06 -21.73 -0.09
N LYS A 72 0.34 -20.80 -0.73
CA LYS A 72 0.91 -19.53 -1.22
C LYS A 72 0.35 -18.31 -0.51
N TYR A 73 -0.89 -18.36 -0.03
CA TYR A 73 -1.47 -17.20 0.64
C TYR A 73 -0.74 -16.95 1.96
N ARG A 74 -0.34 -15.70 2.20
CA ARG A 74 0.37 -15.27 3.41
C ARG A 74 -0.53 -14.65 4.47
N GLY A 75 -1.83 -14.63 4.25
CA GLY A 75 -2.80 -14.19 5.24
C GLY A 75 -3.34 -15.35 6.06
N ARG A 76 -3.71 -15.07 7.30
CA ARG A 76 -4.52 -15.97 8.11
C ARG A 76 -5.98 -15.91 7.63
N PHE A 77 -6.62 -17.06 7.62
CA PHE A 77 -8.05 -17.19 7.36
C PHE A 77 -8.57 -18.43 8.08
N GLY A 78 -9.81 -18.39 8.56
CA GLY A 78 -10.50 -19.51 9.18
C GLY A 78 -11.28 -20.33 8.17
N THR A 79 -11.86 -19.68 7.17
CA THR A 79 -12.68 -20.29 6.12
C THR A 79 -12.23 -19.84 4.75
N LEU A 80 -12.13 -20.78 3.80
CA LEU A 80 -11.91 -20.52 2.38
C LEU A 80 -13.22 -20.79 1.63
N THR A 81 -13.77 -19.75 1.02
CA THR A 81 -14.88 -19.87 0.07
C THR A 81 -14.30 -19.80 -1.32
N LEU A 82 -14.39 -20.91 -2.05
CA LEU A 82 -13.85 -21.05 -3.40
C LEU A 82 -14.98 -21.13 -4.42
N THR A 83 -14.93 -20.30 -5.45
CA THR A 83 -15.82 -20.36 -6.61
C THR A 83 -15.00 -20.61 -7.86
N VAL A 84 -15.25 -21.73 -8.55
CA VAL A 84 -14.58 -22.08 -9.81
C VAL A 84 -15.64 -22.38 -10.85
N ALA A 85 -15.67 -21.61 -11.95
CA ALA A 85 -16.67 -21.72 -13.02
C ALA A 85 -18.13 -21.78 -12.49
N GLY A 86 -18.44 -20.92 -11.52
CA GLY A 86 -19.77 -20.83 -10.91
C GLY A 86 -20.08 -21.87 -9.82
N HIS A 87 -19.24 -22.89 -9.65
CA HIS A 87 -19.39 -23.85 -8.56
C HIS A 87 -18.73 -23.33 -7.28
N GLN A 88 -19.52 -23.20 -6.22
CA GLN A 88 -19.05 -22.70 -4.93
C GLN A 88 -18.85 -23.84 -3.93
N ALA A 89 -17.71 -23.86 -3.25
CA ALA A 89 -17.47 -24.66 -2.05
C ALA A 89 -16.94 -23.77 -0.93
N SER A 90 -17.16 -24.19 0.32
CA SER A 90 -16.55 -23.58 1.48
C SER A 90 -15.90 -24.65 2.33
N VAL A 91 -14.64 -24.43 2.68
CA VAL A 91 -13.82 -25.36 3.45
C VAL A 91 -13.14 -24.59 4.58
N THR A 92 -13.06 -25.19 5.75
CA THR A 92 -12.37 -24.58 6.89
C THR A 92 -10.86 -24.82 6.79
N SER A 93 -10.08 -23.92 7.39
CA SER A 93 -8.62 -24.09 7.54
C SER A 93 -8.26 -25.42 8.21
N GLY A 94 -9.03 -25.85 9.22
CA GLY A 94 -8.83 -27.15 9.86
C GLY A 94 -9.09 -28.34 8.91
N GLN A 95 -10.09 -28.26 8.04
CA GLN A 95 -10.31 -29.27 7.00
C GLN A 95 -9.17 -29.31 5.98
N LEU A 96 -8.73 -28.13 5.51
CA LEU A 96 -7.57 -28.04 4.62
C LEU A 96 -6.29 -28.58 5.28
N GLU A 97 -6.10 -28.35 6.58
CA GLU A 97 -4.95 -28.91 7.30
C GLU A 97 -5.02 -30.43 7.42
N MET A 98 -6.21 -31.01 7.62
CA MET A 98 -6.39 -32.47 7.61
C MET A 98 -6.14 -33.08 6.24
N GLU A 99 -6.57 -32.42 5.16
CA GLU A 99 -6.47 -32.94 3.79
C GLU A 99 -5.11 -32.68 3.13
N LEU A 100 -4.54 -31.50 3.33
CA LEU A 100 -3.32 -31.03 2.66
C LEU A 100 -2.10 -31.00 3.59
N GLY A 101 -2.30 -31.28 4.88
CA GLY A 101 -1.27 -31.21 5.91
C GLY A 101 -1.06 -29.81 6.46
N LYS A 102 -0.14 -29.74 7.44
CA LYS A 102 0.18 -28.52 8.18
C LYS A 102 0.64 -27.40 7.26
N ARG A 103 0.10 -26.21 7.49
CA ARG A 103 0.52 -25.00 6.76
C ARG A 103 1.91 -24.56 7.19
N ASP A 104 2.66 -23.99 6.26
CA ASP A 104 3.97 -23.42 6.54
C ASP A 104 3.84 -22.23 7.51
N ALA A 105 4.59 -22.27 8.61
CA ALA A 105 4.56 -21.26 9.66
C ALA A 105 5.03 -19.88 9.16
N ASP A 106 5.88 -19.85 8.13
CA ASP A 106 6.37 -18.59 7.53
C ASP A 106 5.27 -17.82 6.79
N LEU A 107 4.17 -18.48 6.42
CA LEU A 107 3.00 -17.84 5.82
C LEU A 107 2.11 -17.17 6.86
N GLU A 108 2.22 -17.54 8.14
CA GLU A 108 1.37 -17.01 9.23
C GLU A 108 2.03 -15.91 10.06
N SER A 109 3.34 -15.71 9.88
CA SER A 109 4.22 -15.00 10.81
C SER A 109 4.45 -13.52 10.48
N ARG A 110 3.83 -12.96 9.43
CA ARG A 110 3.98 -11.54 9.08
C ARG A 110 2.82 -10.71 9.62
N PRO A 111 2.91 -10.14 10.84
CA PRO A 111 2.02 -9.06 11.19
C PRO A 111 2.26 -7.94 10.18
N ALA A 112 1.22 -7.55 9.44
CA ALA A 112 1.23 -6.31 8.71
C ALA A 112 1.67 -5.21 9.70
N ALA A 113 2.83 -4.59 9.45
CA ALA A 113 3.36 -3.46 10.21
C ALA A 113 2.46 -2.23 10.02
N ARG A 114 1.19 -2.34 10.41
CA ARG A 114 0.09 -1.54 9.87
C ARG A 114 -0.20 -0.29 10.71
N TRP A 115 0.46 -0.08 11.85
CA TRP A 115 0.04 0.96 12.80
C TRP A 115 1.12 1.97 13.23
N SER A 116 2.39 1.80 12.85
CA SER A 116 3.46 2.74 13.24
C SER A 116 3.90 3.70 12.14
N ILE A 117 3.77 3.32 10.86
CA ILE A 117 4.28 4.13 9.75
C ILE A 117 3.57 5.49 9.60
N PRO A 118 2.23 5.62 9.62
CA PRO A 118 1.59 6.92 9.51
C PRO A 118 1.86 7.83 10.73
N LEU A 119 2.09 7.24 11.90
CA LEU A 119 2.42 7.95 13.13
C LEU A 119 3.84 8.52 13.08
N VAL A 120 4.81 7.75 12.59
CA VAL A 120 6.21 8.20 12.42
C VAL A 120 6.32 9.27 11.34
N VAL A 121 5.64 9.09 10.19
CA VAL A 121 5.62 10.08 9.11
C VAL A 121 4.90 11.36 9.54
N GLY A 122 3.76 11.23 10.23
CA GLY A 122 3.02 12.36 10.79
C GLY A 122 3.83 13.14 11.83
N ALA A 123 4.52 12.44 12.74
CA ALA A 123 5.40 13.06 13.73
C ALA A 123 6.59 13.79 13.06
N ALA A 124 7.22 13.18 12.06
CA ALA A 124 8.32 13.79 11.33
C ALA A 124 7.90 15.07 10.57
N LEU A 125 6.72 15.06 9.93
CA LEU A 125 6.14 16.24 9.28
C LEU A 125 5.81 17.35 10.29
N LEU A 126 5.23 17.01 11.45
CA LEU A 126 4.95 17.96 12.52
C LEU A 126 6.23 18.61 13.06
N VAL A 127 7.26 17.81 13.33
CA VAL A 127 8.56 18.31 13.80
C VAL A 127 9.22 19.20 12.73
N GLY A 128 9.21 18.78 11.47
CA GLY A 128 9.73 19.57 10.35
C GLY A 128 9.01 20.91 10.20
N LEU A 129 7.68 20.92 10.31
CA LEU A 129 6.86 22.14 10.26
C LEU A 129 7.16 23.06 11.46
N LEU A 130 7.29 22.51 12.66
CA LEU A 130 7.63 23.27 13.88
C LEU A 130 9.02 23.92 13.76
N LEU A 131 10.01 23.18 13.25
CA LEU A 131 11.35 23.71 13.00
C LEU A 131 11.34 24.79 11.93
N TYR A 132 10.56 24.61 10.85
CA TYR A 132 10.39 25.63 9.81
C TYR A 132 9.76 26.92 10.33
N LEU A 133 8.73 26.82 11.18
CA LEU A 133 8.08 27.99 11.79
C LEU A 133 8.95 28.67 12.86
N ARG A 134 9.80 27.91 13.56
CA ARG A 134 10.74 28.45 14.56
C ARG A 134 12.04 28.98 13.98
N LEU A 135 12.36 28.67 12.72
CA LEU A 135 13.47 29.33 12.05
C LEU A 135 13.15 30.82 11.99
N PRO A 136 13.91 31.67 12.70
CA PRO A 136 13.63 33.09 12.74
C PRO A 136 13.67 33.55 11.30
N ARG A 137 12.54 34.09 10.81
CA ARG A 137 12.48 34.86 9.56
C ARG A 137 13.53 35.94 9.72
N ARG A 138 14.76 35.64 9.28
CA ARG A 138 15.85 36.59 9.21
C ARG A 138 15.31 37.67 8.29
N ARG A 139 14.80 38.73 8.92
CA ARG A 139 14.23 39.90 8.28
C ARG A 139 15.21 40.26 7.18
N ALA A 140 14.75 40.22 5.93
CA ALA A 140 15.52 40.73 4.82
C ALA A 140 15.97 42.14 5.22
N PRO A 141 17.28 42.46 5.18
CA PRO A 141 17.74 43.80 5.46
C PRO A 141 17.04 44.73 4.46
N GLY A 142 16.23 45.65 4.97
CA GLY A 142 15.52 46.63 4.16
C GLY A 142 16.53 47.34 3.27
N GLY A 143 16.42 47.10 1.96
CA GLY A 143 17.23 47.75 0.95
C GLY A 143 17.05 49.26 1.08
N GLY A 144 18.18 49.94 1.25
CA GLY A 144 18.24 51.38 1.27
C GLY A 144 17.63 52.00 0.01
N ARG A 145 16.73 52.95 0.21
CA ARG A 145 16.42 54.03 -0.74
C ARG A 145 16.90 55.31 -0.08
N HIS A 146 18.14 55.70 -0.38
CA HIS A 146 18.57 56.68 -1.38
C HIS A 146 18.07 58.13 -1.12
N PRO A 147 19.00 59.11 -1.25
CA PRO A 147 18.88 60.46 -0.71
C PRO A 147 17.94 61.35 -1.52
N SER A 148 17.27 62.25 -0.80
CA SER A 148 16.45 63.34 -1.31
C SER A 148 17.29 64.24 -2.21
N VAL A 149 17.07 64.20 -3.52
CA VAL A 149 17.56 65.21 -4.45
C VAL A 149 16.82 66.52 -4.14
N GLN A 150 17.56 67.50 -3.60
CA GLN A 150 17.12 68.88 -3.48
C GLN A 150 16.78 69.43 -4.87
N LEU A 151 15.50 69.73 -5.09
CA LEU A 151 15.04 70.66 -6.13
C LEU A 151 14.68 71.96 -5.43
N GLN A 152 15.64 72.87 -5.34
CA GLN A 152 15.37 74.27 -5.00
C GLN A 152 16.02 75.16 -6.06
N ASN A 153 15.23 75.45 -7.10
CA ASN A 153 15.51 76.45 -8.12
C ASN A 153 15.41 77.86 -7.50
N PRO A 154 16.38 78.75 -7.75
CA PRO A 154 16.13 80.17 -8.00
C PRO A 154 16.17 80.44 -9.53
N PRO A 155 16.02 81.66 -10.04
CA PRO A 155 15.23 82.83 -9.66
C PRO A 155 14.29 83.26 -10.82
N ALA A 156 13.48 84.32 -10.65
CA ALA A 156 13.28 85.33 -11.69
C ALA A 156 12.53 86.56 -11.13
N SER A 157 13.25 87.68 -11.13
CA SER A 157 12.84 89.08 -11.36
C SER A 157 11.50 89.57 -10.81
#